data_AF-A0A928Q968-F1
#
_entry.id   AF-A0A928Q968-F1
#
_cell.length_a   1.000
_cell.length_b   1.000
_cell.length_c   1.000
_cell.angle_alpha   90.00
_cell.angle_beta   90.00
_cell.angle_gamma   90.00
#
_symmetry.space_group_name_H-M   'P 1'
#
loop_
_entity.id
_entity.type
_entity.pdbx_description
1 polymer ?
#
loop_
_entity_poly.entity_id
_entity_poly.type
_entity_poly.pdbx_seq_one_letter_code
_entity_poly.pdbx_strand_id
1 'polypeptide(L)'
;MAAGVFTAAGINLQLQPAASDTGDDWLHAVGSRLYDMNGNEVWLTGANWFGLNCSERCPHYLWSADCDDLLREVADRGINVIRFPISSECLIEWMNGEPKQLTGGGMQAAYNPPTDMDDGNGGIVKAGTYGSINKEFVESDGKTYIDTERAFDIILGKCKKYGIKAFLDVHSPHADNSGHVYNLWYGKEMADGTMVTTQLWIDSLVWAAEKYKNDDTLLGFDLQNEPHGKGQEGSAAAKWDDSTDENNWAYAATQCANAILEVNPHALIFIEGVEQTLSGAMAGDYWGMPDRQTNSPYIPAWWGGNLRGVRDYPIQLNGSGNSQIVYSPHDYGPSVYDQTWFAKDFTTQTLLDDYWYDTWAYINQEEIAPLLIGEWGGHMDGAKNQKWMELLRDYMINNHINHTFWCLNTNSGDTGGLWSSFSYSINNVSDTSNGTTIFWEEDKYALFEKSLWQTLETGKYIGLDHQIPLGINGTGLSLNEFYADYAATEGSNLDGGTVLSQSGSIVTPSQTTTTESTPLDLNYGDINEDGKVSINDVIVYNRYIAEDTTVTVTAKGLENAEVTGDTVVNSDDAVKVLRYLASFITYEELAP
;
A
#
# COMPACT_ATOMS: atom_id res chain seq x y z
N MET A 1 -19.21 54.12 -34.14
CA MET A 1 -19.05 52.67 -34.23
C MET A 1 -17.76 52.37 -34.96
N ALA A 2 -16.76 51.87 -34.24
CA ALA A 2 -15.63 51.11 -34.77
C ALA A 2 -15.07 50.36 -33.55
N ALA A 3 -15.25 49.03 -33.55
CA ALA A 3 -14.77 48.15 -32.49
C ALA A 3 -13.27 47.94 -32.67
N GLY A 4 -12.48 48.33 -31.68
CA GLY A 4 -11.07 47.97 -31.57
C GLY A 4 -10.95 46.70 -30.74
N VAL A 5 -10.56 45.61 -31.39
CA VAL A 5 -10.24 44.32 -30.78
C VAL A 5 -8.90 44.47 -30.05
N PHE A 6 -8.89 44.31 -28.73
CA PHE A 6 -7.66 44.09 -27.96
C PHE A 6 -7.42 42.58 -27.87
N THR A 7 -6.39 42.09 -28.57
CA THR A 7 -5.86 40.74 -28.39
C THR A 7 -4.99 40.72 -27.14
N ALA A 8 -5.44 40.05 -26.09
CA ALA A 8 -4.61 39.73 -24.93
C ALA A 8 -3.54 38.71 -25.36
N ALA A 9 -2.27 39.08 -25.20
CA ALA A 9 -1.16 38.17 -25.35
C ALA A 9 -1.17 37.21 -24.14
N GLY A 10 -1.65 35.99 -24.35
CA GLY A 10 -1.54 34.91 -23.38
C GLY A 10 -0.07 34.55 -23.17
N ILE A 11 0.36 34.55 -21.91
CA ILE A 11 1.64 33.97 -21.50
C ILE A 11 1.44 32.45 -21.54
N ASN A 12 2.01 31.80 -22.56
CA ASN A 12 2.17 30.35 -22.58
C ASN A 12 3.19 29.98 -21.50
N LEU A 13 2.73 29.55 -20.33
CA LEU A 13 3.54 28.65 -19.50
C LEU A 13 3.63 27.33 -20.27
N GLN A 14 4.77 27.10 -20.92
CA GLN A 14 5.12 25.76 -21.36
C GLN A 14 5.31 24.91 -20.11
N LEU A 15 4.27 24.15 -19.75
CA LEU A 15 4.46 22.91 -19.03
C LEU A 15 5.53 22.13 -19.81
N GLN A 16 6.60 21.71 -19.13
CA GLN A 16 7.49 20.71 -19.72
C GLN A 16 6.63 19.54 -20.19
N PRO A 17 6.95 18.90 -21.33
CA PRO A 17 6.24 17.70 -21.70
C PRO A 17 6.33 16.74 -20.51
N ALA A 18 5.17 16.32 -20.00
CA ALA A 18 5.10 15.20 -19.07
C ALA A 18 5.97 14.08 -19.65
N ALA A 19 6.69 13.37 -18.78
CA ALA A 19 7.27 12.09 -19.17
C ALA A 19 6.20 11.33 -19.97
N SER A 20 6.60 10.80 -21.12
CA SER A 20 5.72 10.07 -22.03
C SER A 20 4.85 9.10 -21.23
N ASP A 21 3.52 9.28 -21.25
CA ASP A 21 2.60 8.24 -20.78
C ASP A 21 2.74 7.04 -21.70
N THR A 22 3.67 6.15 -21.36
CA THR A 22 3.86 4.89 -22.07
C THR A 22 2.75 3.91 -21.74
N GLY A 23 2.04 4.10 -20.61
CA GLY A 23 0.99 3.19 -20.16
C GLY A 23 1.56 1.81 -19.86
N ASP A 24 2.83 1.75 -19.46
CA ASP A 24 3.59 0.52 -19.25
C ASP A 24 3.55 0.04 -17.80
N ASP A 25 3.18 0.91 -16.85
CA ASP A 25 3.23 0.61 -15.41
C ASP A 25 2.05 -0.20 -14.87
N TRP A 26 1.14 -0.65 -15.74
CA TRP A 26 -0.01 -1.45 -15.33
C TRP A 26 0.39 -2.83 -14.78
N LEU A 27 -0.36 -3.27 -13.77
CA LEU A 27 -0.06 -4.48 -13.01
C LEU A 27 -1.12 -5.55 -13.20
N HIS A 28 -0.76 -6.78 -12.86
CA HIS A 28 -1.71 -7.90 -12.82
C HIS A 28 -1.31 -8.93 -11.77
N ALA A 29 -2.32 -9.62 -11.24
CA ALA A 29 -2.21 -10.69 -10.28
C ALA A 29 -1.93 -12.04 -10.95
N VAL A 30 -0.98 -12.79 -10.39
CA VAL A 30 -0.77 -14.21 -10.65
C VAL A 30 -0.54 -14.90 -9.31
N GLY A 31 -1.47 -15.77 -8.90
CA GLY A 31 -1.46 -16.36 -7.56
C GLY A 31 -1.55 -15.28 -6.49
N SER A 32 -0.67 -15.32 -5.51
CA SER A 32 -0.57 -14.35 -4.42
C SER A 32 0.26 -13.10 -4.72
N ARG A 33 0.75 -12.94 -5.96
CA ARG A 33 1.75 -11.94 -6.36
C ARG A 33 1.27 -11.00 -7.46
N LEU A 34 1.89 -9.83 -7.54
CA LEU A 34 1.66 -8.80 -8.56
C LEU A 34 2.85 -8.70 -9.51
N TYR A 35 2.57 -8.50 -10.80
CA TYR A 35 3.57 -8.41 -11.86
C TYR A 35 3.28 -7.27 -12.83
N ASP A 36 4.35 -6.68 -13.37
CA ASP A 36 4.27 -5.73 -14.49
C ASP A 36 4.04 -6.43 -15.84
N MET A 37 3.93 -5.66 -16.93
CA MET A 37 3.77 -6.21 -18.28
C MET A 37 4.95 -7.05 -18.81
N ASN A 38 6.14 -6.93 -18.20
CA ASN A 38 7.36 -7.66 -18.55
C ASN A 38 7.51 -8.97 -17.75
N GLY A 39 6.62 -9.22 -16.78
CA GLY A 39 6.69 -10.36 -15.87
C GLY A 39 7.58 -10.10 -14.67
N ASN A 40 8.01 -8.87 -14.42
CA ASN A 40 8.77 -8.52 -13.22
C ASN A 40 7.83 -8.49 -12.01
N GLU A 41 8.21 -9.11 -10.91
CA GLU A 41 7.44 -9.06 -9.68
C GLU A 41 7.51 -7.65 -9.06
N VAL A 42 6.41 -7.18 -8.48
CA VAL A 42 6.35 -5.86 -7.84
C VAL A 42 5.77 -5.96 -6.43
N TRP A 43 6.15 -5.00 -5.58
CA TRP A 43 5.65 -4.92 -4.22
C TRP A 43 5.18 -3.50 -3.88
N LEU A 44 3.90 -3.38 -3.59
CA LEU A 44 3.25 -2.13 -3.19
C LEU A 44 3.49 -1.93 -1.70
N THR A 45 4.37 -0.99 -1.36
CA THR A 45 4.75 -0.66 0.02
C THR A 45 4.53 0.83 0.26
N GLY A 46 3.36 1.15 0.80
CA GLY A 46 2.81 2.49 0.75
C GLY A 46 2.32 3.06 2.09
N ALA A 47 1.62 4.18 2.01
CA ALA A 47 0.95 4.81 3.15
C ALA A 47 -0.32 5.56 2.74
N ASN A 48 -1.23 5.78 3.69
CA ASN A 48 -2.49 6.48 3.44
C ASN A 48 -2.31 7.99 3.64
N TRP A 49 -2.83 8.80 2.71
CA TRP A 49 -2.92 10.26 2.87
C TRP A 49 -4.39 10.71 2.83
N PHE A 50 -5.04 10.71 3.99
CA PHE A 50 -6.48 11.00 4.06
C PHE A 50 -6.77 12.51 3.97
N GLY A 51 -8.01 12.83 3.55
CA GLY A 51 -8.54 14.20 3.52
C GLY A 51 -9.51 14.47 2.36
N LEU A 52 -9.41 13.75 1.23
CA LEU A 52 -10.39 13.86 0.13
C LEU A 52 -11.77 13.33 0.56
N ASN A 53 -11.82 12.40 1.51
CA ASN A 53 -13.02 11.91 2.16
C ASN A 53 -13.60 12.85 3.24
N CYS A 54 -12.80 13.82 3.69
CA CYS A 54 -13.18 14.77 4.74
C CYS A 54 -13.89 15.99 4.13
N SER A 55 -14.38 16.89 5.00
CA SER A 55 -15.08 18.11 4.55
C SER A 55 -14.20 19.01 3.66
N GLU A 56 -12.89 18.97 3.86
CA GLU A 56 -11.88 19.73 3.11
C GLU A 56 -11.75 19.30 1.64
N ARG A 57 -12.14 18.05 1.29
CA ARG A 57 -12.04 17.49 -0.08
C ARG A 57 -10.64 17.63 -0.70
N CYS A 58 -9.61 17.56 0.12
CA CYS A 58 -8.21 17.54 -0.30
C CYS A 58 -7.35 16.90 0.79
N PRO A 59 -6.20 16.31 0.45
CA PRO A 59 -5.32 15.72 1.45
C PRO A 59 -4.97 16.72 2.55
N HIS A 60 -5.05 16.28 3.80
CA HIS A 60 -4.80 17.17 4.94
C HIS A 60 -3.35 17.67 4.98
N TYR A 61 -3.15 18.75 5.74
CA TYR A 61 -1.90 19.48 5.95
C TYR A 61 -1.45 20.40 4.82
N LEU A 62 -2.17 20.45 3.68
CA LEU A 62 -1.91 21.43 2.64
C LEU A 62 -2.21 22.88 3.06
N TRP A 63 -2.83 23.07 4.25
CA TRP A 63 -2.91 24.36 4.95
C TRP A 63 -1.60 24.79 5.65
N SER A 64 -0.63 23.89 5.80
CA SER A 64 0.64 24.12 6.54
C SER A 64 1.90 23.66 5.82
N ALA A 65 1.77 22.89 4.74
CA ALA A 65 2.86 22.30 4.01
C ALA A 65 2.62 22.36 2.49
N ASP A 66 3.72 22.46 1.75
CA ASP A 66 3.76 22.45 0.30
C ASP A 66 3.61 21.02 -0.22
N CYS A 67 2.68 20.82 -1.15
CA CYS A 67 2.36 19.52 -1.72
C CYS A 67 3.56 18.89 -2.44
N ASP A 68 4.36 19.70 -3.14
CA ASP A 68 5.54 19.20 -3.87
C ASP A 68 6.61 18.71 -2.90
N ASP A 69 6.83 19.43 -1.80
CA ASP A 69 7.78 19.04 -0.75
C ASP A 69 7.33 17.78 -0.01
N LEU A 70 6.03 17.67 0.30
CA LEU A 70 5.47 16.48 0.97
C LEU A 70 5.64 15.23 0.10
N LEU A 71 5.24 15.27 -1.17
CA LEU A 71 5.35 14.13 -2.07
C LEU A 71 6.81 13.76 -2.37
N ARG A 72 7.69 14.76 -2.51
CA ARG A 72 9.13 14.50 -2.63
C ARG A 72 9.65 13.73 -1.42
N GLU A 73 9.35 14.21 -0.21
CA GLU A 73 9.85 13.60 1.03
C GLU A 73 9.29 12.18 1.23
N VAL A 74 8.01 11.96 0.89
CA VAL A 74 7.38 10.62 0.87
C VAL A 74 8.15 9.67 -0.05
N ALA A 75 8.48 10.12 -1.27
CA ALA A 75 9.24 9.32 -2.23
C ALA A 75 10.70 9.08 -1.78
N ASP A 76 11.38 10.11 -1.29
CA ASP A 76 12.76 10.01 -0.81
C ASP A 76 12.89 9.06 0.40
N ARG A 77 11.77 8.84 1.12
CA ARG A 77 11.58 7.86 2.19
C ARG A 77 10.95 6.53 1.72
N GLY A 78 11.05 6.22 0.43
CA GLY A 78 10.80 4.87 -0.07
C GLY A 78 9.35 4.42 -0.16
N ILE A 79 8.38 5.30 0.12
CA ILE A 79 6.95 5.01 -0.02
C ILE A 79 6.61 5.07 -1.52
N ASN A 80 6.36 3.91 -2.14
CA ASN A 80 6.19 3.81 -3.59
C ASN A 80 4.73 3.93 -4.06
N VAL A 81 3.77 3.84 -3.14
CA VAL A 81 2.34 3.99 -3.43
C VAL A 81 1.61 4.78 -2.33
N ILE A 82 0.65 5.61 -2.73
CA ILE A 82 -0.25 6.32 -1.79
C ILE A 82 -1.70 5.85 -1.99
N ARG A 83 -2.33 5.38 -0.91
CA ARG A 83 -3.80 5.20 -0.82
C ARG A 83 -4.43 6.57 -0.52
N PHE A 84 -5.32 7.02 -1.39
CA PHE A 84 -6.04 8.30 -1.23
C PHE A 84 -7.51 8.06 -0.85
N PRO A 85 -7.84 8.11 0.46
CA PRO A 85 -9.22 8.15 0.95
C PRO A 85 -10.02 9.32 0.38
N ILE A 86 -11.04 9.03 -0.44
CA ILE A 86 -11.98 9.94 -1.09
C ILE A 86 -13.43 9.54 -0.78
N SER A 87 -14.37 10.49 -0.72
CA SER A 87 -15.79 10.16 -0.53
C SER A 87 -16.51 9.93 -1.87
N SER A 88 -17.56 9.10 -1.89
CA SER A 88 -18.43 9.00 -3.07
C SER A 88 -19.03 10.35 -3.43
N GLU A 89 -19.46 11.15 -2.43
CA GLU A 89 -19.94 12.51 -2.66
C GLU A 89 -18.94 13.35 -3.47
N CYS A 90 -17.64 13.30 -3.12
CA CYS A 90 -16.62 14.04 -3.86
C CYS A 90 -16.49 13.53 -5.32
N LEU A 91 -16.49 12.21 -5.55
CA LEU A 91 -16.46 11.65 -6.90
C LEU A 91 -17.72 11.97 -7.70
N ILE A 92 -18.89 11.99 -7.06
CA ILE A 92 -20.17 12.34 -7.69
C ILE A 92 -20.18 13.82 -8.10
N GLU A 93 -19.66 14.71 -7.24
CA GLU A 93 -19.48 16.13 -7.55
C GLU A 93 -18.60 16.30 -8.81
N TRP A 94 -17.50 15.55 -8.91
CA TRP A 94 -16.60 15.57 -10.07
C TRP A 94 -17.29 15.00 -11.33
N MET A 95 -17.91 13.82 -11.22
CA MET A 95 -18.65 13.17 -12.30
C MET A 95 -19.72 14.07 -12.92
N ASN A 96 -20.41 14.86 -12.09
CA ASN A 96 -21.46 15.78 -12.53
C ASN A 96 -20.93 17.08 -13.14
N GLY A 97 -19.60 17.30 -13.16
CA GLY A 97 -18.98 18.54 -13.62
C GLY A 97 -19.18 19.71 -12.65
N GLU A 98 -19.44 19.42 -11.37
CA GLU A 98 -19.66 20.41 -10.31
C GLU A 98 -18.69 20.21 -9.12
N PRO A 99 -17.37 20.04 -9.37
CA PRO A 99 -16.39 19.88 -8.29
C PRO A 99 -16.39 21.12 -7.38
N LYS A 100 -16.30 20.90 -6.07
CA LYS A 100 -16.25 22.03 -5.13
C LYS A 100 -14.92 22.78 -5.25
N GLN A 101 -14.98 24.09 -5.04
CA GLN A 101 -13.81 24.94 -4.94
C GLN A 101 -13.05 24.62 -3.65
N LEU A 102 -11.71 24.54 -3.73
CA LEU A 102 -10.88 24.48 -2.52
C LEU A 102 -11.07 25.74 -1.66
N THR A 103 -10.76 25.61 -0.37
CA THR A 103 -10.82 26.73 0.57
C THR A 103 -9.49 26.93 1.29
N GLY A 104 -9.27 28.16 1.76
CA GLY A 104 -8.12 28.50 2.61
C GLY A 104 -8.02 27.70 3.91
N GLY A 105 -9.09 27.01 4.32
CA GLY A 105 -9.10 26.13 5.49
C GLY A 105 -8.50 24.75 5.20
N GLY A 106 -8.70 24.22 4.00
CA GLY A 106 -8.12 22.94 3.56
C GLY A 106 -6.73 23.09 2.95
N MET A 107 -6.46 24.25 2.32
CA MET A 107 -5.20 24.49 1.63
C MET A 107 -4.80 25.96 1.69
N GLN A 108 -3.54 26.23 2.02
CA GLN A 108 -2.98 27.56 1.86
C GLN A 108 -2.34 27.62 0.48
N ALA A 109 -2.86 28.48 -0.41
CA ALA A 109 -2.33 28.66 -1.77
C ALA A 109 -2.29 30.13 -2.23
N ALA A 110 -3.08 31.00 -1.59
CA ALA A 110 -3.17 32.40 -1.99
C ALA A 110 -1.85 33.16 -1.78
N TYR A 111 -1.52 34.04 -2.73
CA TYR A 111 -0.30 34.84 -2.72
C TYR A 111 -0.50 36.25 -3.33
N ASN A 112 0.39 37.18 -2.97
CA ASN A 112 0.34 38.57 -3.44
C ASN A 112 1.77 39.18 -3.55
N PRO A 113 2.04 40.11 -4.50
CA PRO A 113 1.25 40.39 -5.70
C PRO A 113 1.23 39.21 -6.68
N PRO A 114 0.23 39.09 -7.57
CA PRO A 114 0.17 38.00 -8.54
C PRO A 114 1.24 38.12 -9.65
N THR A 115 1.71 39.34 -9.90
CA THR A 115 2.79 39.67 -10.85
C THR A 115 3.81 40.56 -10.16
N ASP A 116 5.00 40.72 -10.75
CA ASP A 116 5.96 41.73 -10.29
C ASP A 116 5.34 43.13 -10.30
N MET A 117 5.52 43.89 -9.21
CA MET A 117 4.99 45.24 -9.03
C MET A 117 6.10 46.22 -8.65
N ASP A 118 6.01 47.46 -9.10
CA ASP A 118 6.87 48.55 -8.63
C ASP A 118 6.58 48.81 -7.14
N ASP A 119 7.62 48.88 -6.32
CA ASP A 119 7.49 49.15 -4.87
C ASP A 119 7.25 50.64 -4.54
N GLY A 120 7.24 51.51 -5.57
CA GLY A 120 7.07 52.95 -5.45
C GLY A 120 8.34 53.72 -5.10
N ASN A 121 9.47 53.02 -4.92
CA ASN A 121 10.78 53.57 -4.54
C ASN A 121 11.90 53.16 -5.52
N GLY A 122 11.54 52.65 -6.71
CA GLY A 122 12.49 52.20 -7.73
C GLY A 122 12.97 50.76 -7.56
N GLY A 123 12.34 49.98 -6.67
CA GLY A 123 12.50 48.54 -6.54
C GLY A 123 11.31 47.77 -7.12
N ILE A 124 11.39 46.43 -7.07
CA ILE A 124 10.35 45.52 -7.56
C ILE A 124 9.93 44.60 -6.41
N VAL A 125 8.64 44.60 -6.08
CA VAL A 125 7.99 43.55 -5.29
C VAL A 125 7.70 42.37 -6.21
N LYS A 126 8.34 41.22 -5.96
CA LYS A 126 8.20 40.04 -6.81
C LYS A 126 6.84 39.36 -6.63
N ALA A 127 6.36 38.70 -7.68
CA ALA A 127 5.15 37.90 -7.60
C ALA A 127 5.22 36.87 -6.45
N GLY A 128 4.21 36.85 -5.59
CA GLY A 128 4.12 36.01 -4.40
C GLY A 128 5.20 36.30 -3.36
N THR A 129 5.56 37.58 -3.19
CA THR A 129 6.34 38.05 -2.03
C THR A 129 5.60 37.78 -0.72
N TYR A 130 4.27 37.86 -0.72
CA TYR A 130 3.40 37.61 0.42
C TYR A 130 2.61 36.31 0.17
N GLY A 131 3.07 35.20 0.74
CA GLY A 131 2.51 33.87 0.51
C GLY A 131 3.16 33.17 -0.69
N SER A 132 3.55 31.90 -0.52
CA SER A 132 4.22 31.17 -1.59
C SER A 132 4.12 29.66 -1.56
N ILE A 133 3.28 29.12 -0.70
CA ILE A 133 3.02 27.69 -0.57
C ILE A 133 1.90 27.30 -1.56
N ASN A 134 2.00 26.16 -2.24
CA ASN A 134 0.96 25.61 -3.12
C ASN A 134 0.40 26.62 -4.17
N LYS A 135 1.23 27.48 -4.77
CA LYS A 135 0.76 28.56 -5.68
C LYS A 135 -0.02 28.05 -6.90
N GLU A 136 0.21 26.81 -7.31
CA GLU A 136 -0.43 26.13 -8.44
C GLU A 136 -1.91 25.78 -8.17
N PHE A 137 -2.36 25.90 -6.92
CA PHE A 137 -3.74 25.62 -6.51
C PHE A 137 -4.63 26.88 -6.44
N VAL A 138 -4.17 28.00 -6.99
CA VAL A 138 -4.99 29.19 -7.26
C VAL A 138 -4.85 29.60 -8.73
N GLU A 139 -5.83 30.33 -9.23
CA GLU A 139 -5.79 30.95 -10.53
C GLU A 139 -4.70 32.02 -10.62
N SER A 140 -4.38 32.45 -11.84
CA SER A 140 -3.37 33.48 -12.13
C SER A 140 -3.55 34.83 -11.41
N ASP A 141 -4.71 35.07 -10.78
CA ASP A 141 -4.96 36.24 -9.93
C ASP A 141 -4.35 36.12 -8.52
N GLY A 142 -3.78 34.97 -8.18
CA GLY A 142 -3.11 34.68 -6.91
C GLY A 142 -4.06 34.47 -5.72
N LYS A 143 -5.38 34.41 -5.92
CA LYS A 143 -6.35 34.39 -4.80
C LYS A 143 -7.55 33.48 -5.02
N THR A 144 -7.94 33.21 -6.26
CA THR A 144 -9.11 32.37 -6.55
C THR A 144 -8.67 30.92 -6.55
N TYR A 145 -9.13 30.13 -5.59
CA TYR A 145 -8.78 28.71 -5.48
C TYR A 145 -9.33 27.91 -6.68
N ILE A 146 -8.60 26.89 -7.11
CA ILE A 146 -9.09 25.95 -8.12
C ILE A 146 -10.09 24.96 -7.50
N ASP A 147 -10.80 24.22 -8.34
CA ASP A 147 -11.66 23.14 -7.89
C ASP A 147 -10.88 21.89 -7.45
N THR A 148 -11.56 21.03 -6.70
CA THR A 148 -11.01 19.83 -6.06
C THR A 148 -10.57 18.75 -7.07
N GLU A 149 -11.22 18.65 -8.23
CA GLU A 149 -10.81 17.73 -9.30
C GLU A 149 -9.48 18.18 -9.90
N ARG A 150 -9.37 19.45 -10.31
CA ARG A 150 -8.12 20.02 -10.84
C ARG A 150 -6.99 19.98 -9.80
N ALA A 151 -7.32 20.12 -8.51
CA ALA A 151 -6.34 19.96 -7.45
C ALA A 151 -5.81 18.53 -7.37
N PHE A 152 -6.67 17.52 -7.48
CA PHE A 152 -6.25 16.12 -7.52
C PHE A 152 -5.41 15.82 -8.78
N ASP A 153 -5.79 16.35 -9.95
CA ASP A 153 -5.00 16.22 -11.18
C ASP A 153 -3.56 16.76 -10.99
N ILE A 154 -3.40 17.89 -10.28
CA ILE A 154 -2.08 18.45 -9.92
C ILE A 154 -1.30 17.53 -8.96
N ILE A 155 -1.98 16.99 -7.95
CA ILE A 155 -1.38 16.07 -6.97
C ILE A 155 -0.89 14.79 -7.67
N LEU A 156 -1.71 14.20 -8.55
CA LEU A 156 -1.33 13.02 -9.32
C LEU A 156 -0.13 13.29 -10.22
N GLY A 157 -0.10 14.44 -10.90
CA GLY A 157 1.06 14.87 -11.68
C GLY A 157 2.35 15.03 -10.85
N LYS A 158 2.23 15.37 -9.56
CA LYS A 158 3.37 15.40 -8.63
C LYS A 158 3.77 14.00 -8.16
N CYS A 159 2.82 13.09 -7.94
CA CYS A 159 3.14 11.68 -7.69
C CYS A 159 3.98 11.11 -8.84
N LYS A 160 3.53 11.33 -10.09
CA LYS A 160 4.25 10.95 -11.32
C LYS A 160 5.67 11.53 -11.36
N LYS A 161 5.81 12.83 -11.07
CA LYS A 161 7.12 13.51 -11.02
C LYS A 161 8.13 12.83 -10.09
N TYR A 162 7.67 12.16 -9.04
CA TYR A 162 8.51 11.54 -8.01
C TYR A 162 8.51 10.01 -8.03
N GLY A 163 7.93 9.38 -9.06
CA GLY A 163 7.86 7.92 -9.18
C GLY A 163 6.90 7.25 -8.19
N ILE A 164 6.01 8.03 -7.56
CA ILE A 164 4.97 7.54 -6.65
C ILE A 164 3.75 7.11 -7.48
N LYS A 165 3.24 5.91 -7.21
CA LYS A 165 1.95 5.45 -7.71
C LYS A 165 0.83 5.74 -6.71
N ALA A 166 -0.42 5.65 -7.15
CA ALA A 166 -1.58 5.98 -6.33
C ALA A 166 -2.74 5.03 -6.62
N PHE A 167 -3.66 4.93 -5.67
CA PHE A 167 -5.00 4.41 -5.91
C PHE A 167 -6.03 5.18 -5.08
N LEU A 168 -7.25 5.26 -5.60
CA LEU A 168 -8.37 5.91 -4.91
C LEU A 168 -9.08 4.91 -4.02
N ASP A 169 -9.41 5.31 -2.81
CA ASP A 169 -10.19 4.55 -1.85
C ASP A 169 -11.50 5.27 -1.57
N VAL A 170 -12.66 4.66 -1.90
CA VAL A 170 -13.95 5.23 -1.52
C VAL A 170 -14.17 5.03 -0.02
N HIS A 171 -13.74 6.02 0.74
CA HIS A 171 -13.65 5.93 2.18
C HIS A 171 -14.98 6.13 2.91
N SER A 172 -15.95 6.74 2.25
CA SER A 172 -17.29 7.02 2.78
C SER A 172 -18.25 7.47 1.69
N PRO A 173 -19.57 7.25 1.84
CA PRO A 173 -20.55 7.81 0.91
C PRO A 173 -20.66 9.34 0.99
N HIS A 174 -20.27 9.97 2.10
CA HIS A 174 -20.44 11.41 2.37
C HIS A 174 -19.12 12.06 2.82
N ALA A 175 -18.86 13.28 2.37
CA ALA A 175 -17.64 14.04 2.64
C ALA A 175 -17.63 14.61 4.07
N ASP A 176 -17.17 13.81 5.03
CA ASP A 176 -17.24 14.09 6.45
C ASP A 176 -16.03 13.49 7.17
N ASN A 177 -15.48 14.23 8.14
CA ASN A 177 -14.30 13.79 8.90
C ASN A 177 -14.58 12.52 9.73
N SER A 178 -15.85 12.20 9.99
CA SER A 178 -16.31 10.95 10.60
C SER A 178 -17.08 10.06 9.61
N GLY A 179 -16.94 10.27 8.30
CA GLY A 179 -17.69 9.53 7.28
C GLY A 179 -17.39 8.03 7.23
N HIS A 180 -16.21 7.60 7.70
CA HIS A 180 -15.80 6.20 7.74
C HIS A 180 -16.69 5.33 8.66
N VAL A 181 -17.44 5.92 9.59
CA VAL A 181 -18.34 5.17 10.51
C VAL A 181 -19.64 4.67 9.85
N TYR A 182 -19.79 4.88 8.55
CA TYR A 182 -20.96 4.44 7.81
C TYR A 182 -20.74 3.03 7.29
N ASN A 183 -21.52 2.08 7.81
CA ASN A 183 -21.46 0.65 7.49
C ASN A 183 -21.44 0.29 5.99
N LEU A 184 -22.11 1.09 5.15
CA LEU A 184 -22.46 0.76 3.77
C LEU A 184 -22.10 1.90 2.81
N TRP A 185 -21.79 1.55 1.56
CA TRP A 185 -21.45 2.47 0.46
C TRP A 185 -22.64 3.30 -0.07
N TYR A 186 -23.81 3.21 0.57
CA TYR A 186 -25.05 3.86 0.15
C TYR A 186 -25.87 4.35 1.34
N GLY A 187 -26.95 5.09 1.06
CA GLY A 187 -27.94 5.49 2.05
C GLY A 187 -27.60 6.78 2.80
N LYS A 188 -26.70 7.61 2.25
CA LYS A 188 -26.43 8.98 2.73
C LYS A 188 -26.87 10.02 1.74
N GLU A 189 -27.54 11.06 2.23
CA GLU A 189 -27.96 12.19 1.43
C GLU A 189 -26.83 13.23 1.40
N MET A 190 -26.45 13.67 0.21
CA MET A 190 -25.52 14.78 -0.03
C MET A 190 -26.15 16.12 0.37
N ALA A 191 -25.33 17.16 0.48
CA ALA A 191 -25.79 18.50 0.87
C ALA A 191 -26.87 19.11 -0.06
N ASP A 192 -26.96 18.65 -1.32
CA ASP A 192 -27.94 19.10 -2.30
C ASP A 192 -29.25 18.28 -2.33
N GLY A 193 -29.38 17.27 -1.46
CA GLY A 193 -30.53 16.37 -1.38
C GLY A 193 -30.40 15.10 -2.23
N THR A 194 -29.27 14.89 -2.93
CA THR A 194 -29.03 13.67 -3.70
C THR A 194 -28.74 12.50 -2.76
N MET A 195 -29.51 11.42 -2.84
CA MET A 195 -29.23 10.19 -2.11
C MET A 195 -28.13 9.39 -2.81
N VAL A 196 -27.04 9.09 -2.09
CA VAL A 196 -26.02 8.14 -2.54
C VAL A 196 -26.64 6.74 -2.56
N THR A 197 -26.76 6.18 -3.76
CA THR A 197 -27.27 4.83 -4.00
C THR A 197 -26.13 3.92 -4.45
N THR A 198 -26.32 2.60 -4.37
CA THR A 198 -25.34 1.64 -4.91
C THR A 198 -25.00 1.91 -6.36
N GLN A 199 -25.98 2.25 -7.20
CA GLN A 199 -25.70 2.58 -8.61
C GLN A 199 -24.89 3.86 -8.75
N LEU A 200 -25.18 4.90 -7.96
CA LEU A 200 -24.46 6.16 -8.03
C LEU A 200 -23.01 6.03 -7.54
N TRP A 201 -22.78 5.19 -6.53
CA TRP A 201 -21.45 4.78 -6.10
C TRP A 201 -20.68 4.09 -7.25
N ILE A 202 -21.27 3.08 -7.90
CA ILE A 202 -20.67 2.39 -9.06
C ILE A 202 -20.38 3.40 -10.18
N ASP A 203 -21.35 4.21 -10.57
CA ASP A 203 -21.21 5.18 -11.68
C ASP A 203 -20.06 6.17 -11.42
N SER A 204 -19.91 6.63 -10.17
CA SER A 204 -18.84 7.57 -9.79
C SER A 204 -17.43 6.95 -9.88
N LEU A 205 -17.29 5.68 -9.50
CA LEU A 205 -16.04 4.91 -9.65
C LEU A 205 -15.73 4.61 -11.12
N VAL A 206 -16.74 4.21 -11.90
CA VAL A 206 -16.59 3.98 -13.36
C VAL A 206 -16.19 5.26 -14.08
N TRP A 207 -16.77 6.40 -13.69
CA TRP A 207 -16.36 7.70 -14.22
C TRP A 207 -14.89 8.01 -13.92
N ALA A 208 -14.44 7.78 -12.69
CA ALA A 208 -13.04 7.99 -12.32
C ALA A 208 -12.11 7.06 -13.10
N ALA A 209 -12.47 5.78 -13.23
CA ALA A 209 -11.75 4.79 -14.02
C ALA A 209 -11.61 5.21 -15.49
N GLU A 210 -12.69 5.67 -16.13
CA GLU A 210 -12.65 6.16 -17.52
C GLU A 210 -11.83 7.45 -17.68
N LYS A 211 -11.91 8.38 -16.72
CA LYS A 211 -11.13 9.64 -16.75
C LYS A 211 -9.62 9.37 -16.68
N TYR A 212 -9.18 8.50 -15.78
CA TYR A 212 -7.76 8.27 -15.49
C TYR A 212 -7.14 7.06 -16.21
N LYS A 213 -7.87 6.34 -17.08
CA LYS A 213 -7.38 5.10 -17.73
C LYS A 213 -6.10 5.21 -18.56
N ASN A 214 -5.66 6.41 -18.90
CA ASN A 214 -4.44 6.64 -19.67
C ASN A 214 -3.32 7.25 -18.81
N ASP A 215 -3.50 7.32 -17.48
CA ASP A 215 -2.50 7.76 -16.52
C ASP A 215 -2.23 6.61 -15.54
N ASP A 216 -1.20 5.83 -15.82
CA ASP A 216 -0.77 4.68 -15.01
C ASP A 216 -0.07 5.10 -13.71
N THR A 217 -0.10 6.39 -13.35
CA THR A 217 0.15 6.85 -11.99
C THR A 217 -0.96 6.39 -11.05
N LEU A 218 -2.21 6.32 -11.52
CA LEU A 218 -3.35 5.81 -10.75
C LEU A 218 -3.61 4.34 -11.11
N LEU A 219 -3.09 3.43 -10.29
CA LEU A 219 -3.06 1.99 -10.56
C LEU A 219 -4.40 1.29 -10.35
N GLY A 220 -5.32 1.85 -9.56
CA GLY A 220 -6.53 1.12 -9.20
C GLY A 220 -7.50 1.85 -8.28
N PHE A 221 -8.49 1.07 -7.84
CA PHE A 221 -9.62 1.52 -7.04
C PHE A 221 -9.89 0.55 -5.90
N ASP A 222 -9.79 1.06 -4.68
CA ASP A 222 -10.31 0.43 -3.48
C ASP A 222 -11.79 0.82 -3.33
N LEU A 223 -12.63 -0.20 -3.51
CA LEU A 223 -14.01 -0.02 -3.92
C LEU A 223 -14.84 0.64 -2.81
N GLN A 224 -14.58 0.29 -1.55
CA GLN A 224 -15.22 0.87 -0.39
C GLN A 224 -14.39 0.54 0.84
N ASN A 225 -14.04 1.57 1.61
CA ASN A 225 -13.40 1.42 2.90
C ASN A 225 -14.33 0.74 3.89
N GLU A 226 -13.79 -0.30 4.52
CA GLU A 226 -14.30 -0.97 5.69
C GLU A 226 -15.81 -1.25 5.67
N PRO A 227 -16.39 -1.98 4.71
CA PRO A 227 -17.76 -2.45 4.84
C PRO A 227 -17.96 -3.14 6.21
N HIS A 228 -18.93 -2.68 7.00
CA HIS A 228 -19.02 -3.11 8.40
C HIS A 228 -20.46 -3.12 8.93
N GLY A 229 -20.60 -3.27 10.25
CA GLY A 229 -21.85 -3.43 10.94
C GLY A 229 -21.98 -4.82 11.54
N LYS A 230 -22.75 -4.91 12.62
CA LYS A 230 -22.94 -6.17 13.33
C LYS A 230 -24.08 -6.96 12.70
N GLY A 231 -23.94 -8.27 12.57
CA GLY A 231 -24.88 -9.10 11.82
C GLY A 231 -26.32 -9.02 12.33
N GLN A 232 -26.55 -8.78 13.63
CA GLN A 232 -27.91 -8.55 14.17
C GLN A 232 -28.59 -7.26 13.68
N GLU A 233 -27.85 -6.35 13.04
CA GLU A 233 -28.37 -5.12 12.42
C GLU A 233 -29.02 -5.40 11.04
N GLY A 234 -28.89 -6.64 10.53
CA GLY A 234 -29.59 -7.09 9.34
C GLY A 234 -29.19 -6.30 8.10
N SER A 235 -30.16 -5.66 7.44
CA SER A 235 -29.94 -4.90 6.20
C SER A 235 -29.13 -3.62 6.38
N ALA A 236 -28.81 -3.22 7.62
CA ALA A 236 -27.97 -2.06 7.91
C ALA A 236 -26.48 -2.41 8.08
N ALA A 237 -26.11 -3.69 8.06
CA ALA A 237 -24.73 -4.16 8.16
C ALA A 237 -24.29 -4.84 6.87
N ALA A 238 -23.06 -4.60 6.44
CA ALA A 238 -22.46 -5.28 5.29
C ALA A 238 -22.35 -6.78 5.57
N LYS A 239 -22.68 -7.59 4.58
CA LYS A 239 -22.58 -9.06 4.67
C LYS A 239 -21.87 -9.65 3.46
N TRP A 240 -21.48 -10.91 3.57
CA TRP A 240 -20.86 -11.68 2.50
C TRP A 240 -21.49 -13.08 2.43
N ASP A 241 -22.31 -13.34 1.41
CA ASP A 241 -22.95 -14.64 1.14
C ASP A 241 -23.32 -14.79 -0.36
N ASP A 242 -24.10 -15.81 -0.72
CA ASP A 242 -24.56 -16.07 -2.11
C ASP A 242 -25.81 -15.27 -2.53
N SER A 243 -26.29 -14.33 -1.71
CA SER A 243 -27.45 -13.52 -2.05
C SER A 243 -27.11 -12.37 -3.01
N THR A 244 -28.16 -11.73 -3.53
CA THR A 244 -28.05 -10.48 -4.30
C THR A 244 -28.66 -9.31 -3.52
N ASP A 245 -28.64 -9.39 -2.18
CA ASP A 245 -29.17 -8.32 -1.34
C ASP A 245 -28.33 -7.05 -1.49
N GLU A 246 -28.95 -5.89 -1.33
CA GLU A 246 -28.25 -4.61 -1.52
C GLU A 246 -27.08 -4.42 -0.53
N ASN A 247 -27.12 -5.00 0.67
CA ASN A 247 -26.03 -4.96 1.65
C ASN A 247 -25.02 -6.11 1.51
N ASN A 248 -25.13 -6.96 0.48
CA ASN A 248 -24.14 -8.00 0.22
C ASN A 248 -22.93 -7.38 -0.50
N TRP A 249 -21.82 -7.28 0.21
CA TRP A 249 -20.59 -6.68 -0.27
C TRP A 249 -19.98 -7.46 -1.43
N ALA A 250 -19.94 -8.79 -1.37
CA ALA A 250 -19.40 -9.63 -2.45
C ALA A 250 -20.14 -9.38 -3.77
N TYR A 251 -21.47 -9.30 -3.70
CA TYR A 251 -22.31 -9.02 -4.86
C TYR A 251 -22.06 -7.60 -5.41
N ALA A 252 -22.08 -6.58 -4.55
CA ALA A 252 -21.89 -5.19 -4.96
C ALA A 252 -20.47 -4.93 -5.51
N ALA A 253 -19.44 -5.45 -4.85
CA ALA A 253 -18.05 -5.39 -5.30
C ALA A 253 -17.88 -6.07 -6.67
N THR A 254 -18.50 -7.24 -6.89
CA THR A 254 -18.49 -7.92 -8.20
C THR A 254 -19.12 -7.06 -9.30
N GLN A 255 -20.25 -6.39 -9.02
CA GLN A 255 -20.88 -5.52 -10.01
C GLN A 255 -20.02 -4.29 -10.33
N CYS A 256 -19.50 -3.63 -9.29
CA CYS A 256 -18.64 -2.45 -9.43
C CYS A 256 -17.35 -2.77 -10.20
N ALA A 257 -16.65 -3.83 -9.79
CA ALA A 257 -15.41 -4.27 -10.41
C ALA A 257 -15.58 -4.58 -11.91
N ASN A 258 -16.63 -5.32 -12.28
CA ASN A 258 -16.91 -5.58 -13.70
C ASN A 258 -17.16 -4.28 -14.48
N ALA A 259 -17.91 -3.33 -13.91
CA ALA A 259 -18.18 -2.05 -14.56
C ALA A 259 -16.91 -1.19 -14.73
N ILE A 260 -16.02 -1.16 -13.74
CA ILE A 260 -14.72 -0.49 -13.83
C ILE A 260 -13.86 -1.12 -14.93
N LEU A 261 -13.76 -2.45 -14.94
CA LEU A 261 -12.91 -3.17 -15.90
C LEU A 261 -13.44 -3.12 -17.34
N GLU A 262 -14.72 -2.78 -17.56
CA GLU A 262 -15.26 -2.51 -18.90
C GLU A 262 -14.68 -1.22 -19.51
N VAL A 263 -14.34 -0.23 -18.69
CA VAL A 263 -13.81 1.07 -19.15
C VAL A 263 -12.29 1.19 -18.99
N ASN A 264 -11.73 0.54 -17.96
CA ASN A 264 -10.29 0.42 -17.73
C ASN A 264 -9.91 -1.03 -17.37
N PRO A 265 -9.54 -1.87 -18.36
CA PRO A 265 -9.24 -3.28 -18.12
C PRO A 265 -7.92 -3.53 -17.37
N HIS A 266 -7.14 -2.48 -17.10
CA HIS A 266 -5.82 -2.55 -16.47
C HIS A 266 -5.81 -2.08 -15.01
N ALA A 267 -6.94 -1.55 -14.50
CA ALA A 267 -7.02 -1.08 -13.13
C ALA A 267 -7.04 -2.26 -12.15
N LEU A 268 -6.18 -2.19 -11.13
CA LEU A 268 -6.30 -3.06 -9.96
C LEU A 268 -7.60 -2.73 -9.21
N ILE A 269 -8.28 -3.78 -8.75
CA ILE A 269 -9.50 -3.71 -7.97
C ILE A 269 -9.19 -4.22 -6.57
N PHE A 270 -9.14 -3.29 -5.61
CA PHE A 270 -8.92 -3.63 -4.21
C PHE A 270 -10.27 -3.88 -3.53
N ILE A 271 -10.39 -5.04 -2.88
CA ILE A 271 -11.64 -5.50 -2.28
C ILE A 271 -11.40 -5.87 -0.82
N GLU A 272 -11.88 -5.02 0.07
CA GLU A 272 -11.83 -5.27 1.51
C GLU A 272 -12.82 -6.36 1.95
N GLY A 273 -12.74 -6.76 3.22
CA GLY A 273 -13.68 -7.67 3.88
C GLY A 273 -14.90 -6.98 4.48
N VAL A 274 -15.62 -7.71 5.35
CA VAL A 274 -16.72 -7.17 6.18
C VAL A 274 -16.34 -7.13 7.67
N GLU A 275 -17.19 -6.66 8.58
CA GLU A 275 -16.95 -6.80 10.04
C GLU A 275 -17.25 -8.21 10.54
N GLN A 276 -18.40 -8.77 10.13
CA GLN A 276 -18.88 -10.06 10.61
C GLN A 276 -19.31 -10.99 9.47
N THR A 277 -19.01 -12.27 9.63
CA THR A 277 -19.54 -13.34 8.77
C THR A 277 -20.39 -14.30 9.59
N LEU A 278 -21.27 -15.08 8.94
CA LEU A 278 -22.02 -16.12 9.62
C LEU A 278 -21.10 -17.27 10.04
N SER A 279 -21.19 -17.70 11.30
CA SER A 279 -20.39 -18.79 11.86
C SER A 279 -20.92 -20.18 11.50
N GLY A 280 -22.21 -20.29 11.17
CA GLY A 280 -22.90 -21.58 11.04
C GLY A 280 -22.92 -22.40 12.34
N ALA A 281 -22.74 -21.76 13.50
CA ALA A 281 -22.62 -22.43 14.79
C ALA A 281 -23.82 -23.32 15.13
N MET A 282 -25.02 -22.97 14.64
CA MET A 282 -26.21 -23.80 14.77
C MET A 282 -26.99 -23.91 13.45
N ALA A 283 -27.63 -25.06 13.24
CA ALA A 283 -28.53 -25.24 12.10
C ALA A 283 -29.67 -24.23 12.14
N GLY A 284 -29.84 -23.47 11.05
CA GLY A 284 -30.85 -22.41 10.94
C GLY A 284 -30.37 -21.02 11.35
N ASP A 285 -29.08 -20.83 11.59
CA ASP A 285 -28.50 -19.48 11.71
C ASP A 285 -28.70 -18.69 10.41
N TYR A 286 -29.07 -17.41 10.55
CA TYR A 286 -29.34 -16.52 9.43
C TYR A 286 -28.93 -15.08 9.77
N TRP A 287 -28.58 -14.30 8.75
CA TRP A 287 -28.18 -12.90 8.91
C TRP A 287 -29.33 -12.03 9.44
N GLY A 288 -29.06 -11.17 10.42
CA GLY A 288 -30.09 -10.34 11.08
C GLY A 288 -30.74 -11.00 12.30
N MET A 289 -30.30 -12.20 12.71
CA MET A 289 -30.78 -12.80 13.94
C MET A 289 -30.10 -12.20 15.19
N PRO A 290 -30.73 -12.24 16.38
CA PRO A 290 -30.08 -11.79 17.61
C PRO A 290 -28.81 -12.58 17.93
N ASP A 291 -27.77 -11.87 18.39
CA ASP A 291 -26.53 -12.49 18.86
C ASP A 291 -26.76 -13.33 20.13
N ARG A 292 -25.97 -14.40 20.29
CA ARG A 292 -26.03 -15.33 21.41
C ARG A 292 -24.76 -15.25 22.24
N GLN A 293 -24.91 -15.22 23.57
CA GLN A 293 -23.78 -15.21 24.50
C GLN A 293 -22.85 -16.43 24.35
N THR A 294 -23.39 -17.56 23.90
CA THR A 294 -22.66 -18.80 23.60
C THR A 294 -23.08 -19.28 22.23
N ASN A 295 -22.14 -19.78 21.43
CA ASN A 295 -22.39 -20.18 20.04
C ASN A 295 -22.96 -19.02 19.22
N SER A 296 -22.25 -17.88 19.23
CA SER A 296 -22.62 -16.72 18.43
C SER A 296 -22.81 -17.13 16.96
N PRO A 297 -23.88 -16.69 16.29
CA PRO A 297 -24.07 -16.93 14.86
C PRO A 297 -23.12 -16.09 14.00
N TYR A 298 -22.28 -15.23 14.61
CA TYR A 298 -21.37 -14.32 13.93
C TYR A 298 -19.92 -14.58 14.31
N ILE A 299 -19.01 -14.47 13.35
CA ILE A 299 -17.56 -14.44 13.56
C ILE A 299 -17.10 -13.00 13.34
N PRO A 300 -16.61 -12.30 14.38
CA PRO A 300 -16.14 -10.92 14.24
C PRO A 300 -14.72 -10.84 13.68
N ALA A 301 -14.40 -9.71 13.07
CA ALA A 301 -13.06 -9.27 12.67
C ALA A 301 -12.96 -7.73 12.84
N TRP A 302 -11.85 -7.14 12.42
CA TRP A 302 -11.79 -5.71 12.11
C TRP A 302 -12.80 -5.34 11.02
N TRP A 303 -13.27 -4.08 11.02
CA TRP A 303 -14.01 -3.53 9.88
C TRP A 303 -13.13 -3.63 8.63
N GLY A 304 -13.71 -4.03 7.49
CA GLY A 304 -12.90 -4.33 6.29
C GLY A 304 -11.98 -5.56 6.41
N GLY A 305 -11.92 -6.23 7.56
CA GLY A 305 -10.93 -7.29 7.80
C GLY A 305 -11.43 -8.70 7.51
N ASN A 306 -12.75 -8.96 7.50
CA ASN A 306 -13.29 -10.33 7.43
C ASN A 306 -13.45 -10.82 5.98
N LEU A 307 -12.44 -11.55 5.49
CA LEU A 307 -12.44 -12.18 4.16
C LEU A 307 -12.73 -13.69 4.20
N ARG A 308 -13.35 -14.19 5.28
CA ARG A 308 -13.78 -15.60 5.39
C ARG A 308 -14.70 -16.01 4.24
N GLY A 309 -15.55 -15.09 3.81
CA GLY A 309 -16.50 -15.29 2.73
C GLY A 309 -15.87 -15.62 1.38
N VAL A 310 -14.61 -15.26 1.14
CA VAL A 310 -13.90 -15.53 -0.13
C VAL A 310 -13.78 -17.03 -0.41
N ARG A 311 -13.67 -17.87 0.62
CA ARG A 311 -13.51 -19.33 0.48
C ARG A 311 -14.74 -20.00 -0.14
N ASP A 312 -15.93 -19.58 0.30
CA ASP A 312 -17.21 -20.18 -0.11
C ASP A 312 -17.87 -19.38 -1.24
N TYR A 313 -17.66 -18.06 -1.26
CA TYR A 313 -18.25 -17.11 -2.20
C TYR A 313 -17.17 -16.19 -2.77
N PRO A 314 -16.18 -16.73 -3.51
CA PRO A 314 -15.12 -15.93 -4.11
C PRO A 314 -15.72 -14.98 -5.15
N ILE A 315 -15.16 -13.78 -5.24
CA ILE A 315 -15.51 -12.85 -6.32
C ILE A 315 -15.03 -13.44 -7.65
N GLN A 316 -15.92 -13.43 -8.64
CA GLN A 316 -15.67 -13.94 -9.98
C GLN A 316 -16.05 -12.86 -10.98
N LEU A 317 -15.05 -12.29 -11.64
CA LEU A 317 -15.19 -11.26 -12.65
C LEU A 317 -15.23 -11.86 -14.06
N ASN A 318 -15.75 -11.08 -14.99
CA ASN A 318 -15.87 -11.49 -16.38
C ASN A 318 -14.50 -11.56 -17.08
N GLY A 319 -14.35 -12.48 -18.03
CA GLY A 319 -13.16 -12.56 -18.89
C GLY A 319 -11.87 -12.79 -18.09
N SER A 320 -10.86 -11.94 -18.31
CA SER A 320 -9.57 -11.96 -17.61
C SER A 320 -9.56 -11.11 -16.33
N GLY A 321 -10.71 -10.54 -15.92
CA GLY A 321 -10.79 -9.56 -14.83
C GLY A 321 -10.29 -10.08 -13.48
N ASN A 322 -10.34 -11.39 -13.23
CA ASN A 322 -9.79 -11.97 -11.99
C ASN A 322 -8.30 -11.67 -11.78
N SER A 323 -7.54 -11.44 -12.87
CA SER A 323 -6.13 -11.02 -12.78
C SER A 323 -5.94 -9.57 -12.31
N GLN A 324 -7.02 -8.86 -12.00
CA GLN A 324 -6.98 -7.49 -11.47
C GLN A 324 -7.44 -7.42 -10.01
N ILE A 325 -7.87 -8.55 -9.42
CA ILE A 325 -8.34 -8.58 -8.03
C ILE A 325 -7.14 -8.58 -7.07
N VAL A 326 -7.20 -7.68 -6.09
CA VAL A 326 -6.37 -7.71 -4.88
C VAL A 326 -7.32 -7.67 -3.69
N TYR A 327 -7.25 -8.65 -2.78
CA TYR A 327 -8.03 -8.56 -1.55
C TYR A 327 -7.31 -7.67 -0.54
N SER A 328 -8.05 -6.74 0.07
CA SER A 328 -7.47 -5.62 0.82
C SER A 328 -7.92 -5.58 2.29
N PRO A 329 -7.59 -6.57 3.14
CA PRO A 329 -8.05 -6.55 4.53
C PRO A 329 -7.41 -5.43 5.34
N HIS A 330 -8.15 -4.91 6.32
CA HIS A 330 -7.59 -4.05 7.37
C HIS A 330 -7.26 -4.86 8.62
N ASP A 331 -6.16 -4.49 9.29
CA ASP A 331 -5.78 -5.10 10.56
C ASP A 331 -5.16 -4.06 11.49
N TYR A 332 -5.62 -4.05 12.73
CA TYR A 332 -5.19 -3.10 13.74
C TYR A 332 -4.74 -3.76 15.03
N GLY A 333 -4.01 -2.98 15.83
CA GLY A 333 -3.52 -3.39 17.13
C GLY A 333 -4.45 -3.00 18.29
N PRO A 334 -4.07 -3.37 19.52
CA PRO A 334 -4.84 -3.08 20.73
C PRO A 334 -4.99 -1.59 21.07
N SER A 335 -4.27 -0.68 20.38
CA SER A 335 -4.53 0.77 20.55
C SER A 335 -5.85 1.23 19.93
N VAL A 336 -6.34 0.51 18.91
CA VAL A 336 -7.61 0.79 18.25
C VAL A 336 -8.75 0.09 18.99
N TYR A 337 -8.62 -1.23 19.23
CA TYR A 337 -9.58 -1.99 20.03
C TYR A 337 -8.94 -3.21 20.70
N ASP A 338 -9.27 -3.46 21.99
CA ASP A 338 -8.75 -4.59 22.77
C ASP A 338 -9.50 -5.89 22.43
N GLN A 339 -9.17 -6.45 21.25
CA GLN A 339 -9.74 -7.70 20.75
C GLN A 339 -9.36 -8.90 21.62
N THR A 340 -10.21 -9.92 21.64
CA THR A 340 -10.05 -11.09 22.53
C THR A 340 -8.78 -11.89 22.26
N TRP A 341 -8.27 -11.90 21.02
CA TRP A 341 -6.99 -12.53 20.66
C TRP A 341 -5.77 -11.81 21.26
N PHE A 342 -5.92 -10.57 21.75
CA PHE A 342 -4.87 -9.86 22.52
C PHE A 342 -4.94 -10.07 24.04
N ALA A 343 -5.95 -10.80 24.53
CA ALA A 343 -6.15 -11.03 25.96
C ALA A 343 -5.08 -11.97 26.58
N LYS A 344 -4.36 -12.71 25.75
CA LYS A 344 -3.19 -13.54 26.12
C LYS A 344 -1.90 -12.94 25.57
N ASP A 345 -0.75 -13.49 25.98
CA ASP A 345 0.49 -13.18 25.26
C ASP A 345 0.36 -13.75 23.85
N PHE A 346 0.61 -12.92 22.84
CA PHE A 346 0.43 -13.28 21.44
C PHE A 346 1.77 -13.32 20.69
N THR A 347 1.81 -14.17 19.69
CA THR A 347 2.90 -14.38 18.73
C THR A 347 2.29 -14.44 17.33
N THR A 348 3.10 -14.41 16.28
CA THR A 348 2.62 -14.65 14.90
C THR A 348 1.76 -15.92 14.82
N GLN A 349 2.20 -17.03 15.43
CA GLN A 349 1.45 -18.29 15.36
C GLN A 349 0.11 -18.20 16.08
N THR A 350 0.04 -17.61 17.27
CA THR A 350 -1.26 -17.49 17.96
C THR A 350 -2.18 -16.52 17.23
N LEU A 351 -1.64 -15.47 16.60
CA LEU A 351 -2.45 -14.55 15.79
C LEU A 351 -2.98 -15.26 14.54
N LEU A 352 -2.19 -16.11 13.88
CA LEU A 352 -2.64 -17.01 12.80
C LEU A 352 -3.75 -17.94 13.28
N ASP A 353 -3.54 -18.63 14.40
CA ASP A 353 -4.50 -19.61 14.94
C ASP A 353 -5.81 -18.97 15.40
N ASP A 354 -5.74 -17.81 16.03
CA ASP A 354 -6.91 -17.17 16.65
C ASP A 354 -7.65 -16.23 15.68
N TYR A 355 -6.95 -15.66 14.70
CA TYR A 355 -7.50 -14.58 13.87
C TYR A 355 -7.03 -14.60 12.41
N TRP A 356 -5.76 -14.36 12.12
CA TRP A 356 -5.27 -14.03 10.77
C TRP A 356 -5.55 -15.12 9.74
N TYR A 357 -5.23 -16.40 10.03
CA TYR A 357 -5.21 -17.44 8.99
C TYR A 357 -6.58 -17.59 8.33
N ASP A 358 -7.61 -17.93 9.10
CA ASP A 358 -8.93 -18.13 8.51
C ASP A 358 -9.60 -16.81 8.08
N THR A 359 -9.17 -15.66 8.62
CA THR A 359 -9.80 -14.37 8.30
C THR A 359 -9.34 -13.84 6.95
N TRP A 360 -8.03 -13.83 6.69
CA TRP A 360 -7.48 -13.28 5.45
C TRP A 360 -6.17 -13.94 5.00
N ALA A 361 -5.32 -14.43 5.90
CA ALA A 361 -3.97 -14.91 5.55
C ALA A 361 -3.97 -16.15 4.65
N TYR A 362 -5.01 -16.99 4.72
CA TYR A 362 -5.14 -18.15 3.83
C TYR A 362 -5.19 -17.76 2.34
N ILE A 363 -5.66 -16.55 2.01
CA ILE A 363 -5.76 -16.09 0.62
C ILE A 363 -4.39 -16.01 -0.04
N ASN A 364 -3.41 -15.45 0.69
CA ASN A 364 -2.03 -15.40 0.25
C ASN A 364 -1.38 -16.80 0.31
N GLN A 365 -1.51 -17.51 1.43
CA GLN A 365 -0.87 -18.81 1.62
C GLN A 365 -1.35 -19.90 0.65
N GLU A 366 -2.62 -19.86 0.23
CA GLU A 366 -3.21 -20.81 -0.71
C GLU A 366 -3.15 -20.32 -2.17
N GLU A 367 -2.41 -19.24 -2.45
CA GLU A 367 -2.23 -18.68 -3.80
C GLU A 367 -3.56 -18.30 -4.50
N ILE A 368 -4.54 -17.83 -3.73
CA ILE A 368 -5.88 -17.47 -4.24
C ILE A 368 -5.83 -16.14 -4.98
N ALA A 369 -5.22 -15.12 -4.36
CA ALA A 369 -5.05 -13.77 -4.90
C ALA A 369 -4.01 -13.00 -4.08
N PRO A 370 -3.46 -11.89 -4.59
CA PRO A 370 -2.61 -11.02 -3.80
C PRO A 370 -3.38 -10.37 -2.66
N LEU A 371 -2.68 -10.16 -1.55
CA LEU A 371 -3.16 -9.34 -0.45
C LEU A 371 -2.51 -7.96 -0.49
N LEU A 372 -3.29 -6.95 -0.12
CA LEU A 372 -2.80 -5.64 0.31
C LEU A 372 -3.37 -5.35 1.70
N ILE A 373 -2.55 -5.25 2.77
CA ILE A 373 -3.09 -4.77 4.05
C ILE A 373 -3.36 -3.26 3.90
N GLY A 374 -4.63 -2.92 3.65
CA GLY A 374 -5.07 -1.55 3.25
C GLY A 374 -4.86 -0.52 4.34
N GLU A 375 -4.97 -0.95 5.59
CA GLU A 375 -4.64 -0.16 6.75
C GLU A 375 -4.02 -1.04 7.83
N TRP A 376 -2.85 -0.61 8.28
CA TRP A 376 -2.22 -1.07 9.51
C TRP A 376 -1.42 0.09 10.13
N GLY A 377 -1.45 0.19 11.45
CA GLY A 377 -0.72 1.26 12.13
C GLY A 377 -1.16 1.45 13.58
N GLY A 378 -0.48 2.35 14.27
CA GLY A 378 -0.76 2.62 15.68
C GLY A 378 0.30 3.45 16.38
N HIS A 379 0.08 3.71 17.67
CA HIS A 379 1.04 4.42 18.51
C HIS A 379 2.21 3.52 18.92
N MET A 380 3.41 4.11 18.98
CA MET A 380 4.61 3.47 19.53
C MET A 380 4.52 3.50 21.07
N ASP A 381 4.09 2.38 21.67
CA ASP A 381 3.80 2.29 23.11
C ASP A 381 4.86 1.52 23.92
N GLY A 382 5.86 0.92 23.26
CA GLY A 382 6.81 0.01 23.91
C GLY A 382 6.15 -1.20 24.57
N ALA A 383 4.92 -1.54 24.18
CA ALA A 383 4.08 -2.56 24.80
C ALA A 383 3.33 -3.39 23.75
N LYS A 384 2.07 -3.76 24.02
CA LYS A 384 1.32 -4.70 23.18
C LYS A 384 1.07 -4.13 21.78
N ASN A 385 0.80 -2.83 21.63
CA ASN A 385 0.52 -2.30 20.30
C ASN A 385 1.75 -2.33 19.40
N GLN A 386 2.90 -1.89 19.90
CA GLN A 386 4.16 -1.99 19.18
C GLN A 386 4.53 -3.44 18.87
N LYS A 387 4.35 -4.36 19.83
CA LYS A 387 4.56 -5.79 19.59
C LYS A 387 3.69 -6.32 18.44
N TRP A 388 2.42 -5.93 18.37
CA TRP A 388 1.54 -6.32 17.26
C TRP A 388 2.02 -5.74 15.92
N MET A 389 2.39 -4.45 15.88
CA MET A 389 2.92 -3.81 14.66
C MET A 389 4.16 -4.53 14.15
N GLU A 390 5.08 -4.91 15.04
CA GLU A 390 6.29 -5.66 14.67
C GLU A 390 5.96 -7.05 14.12
N LEU A 391 5.02 -7.78 14.75
CA LEU A 391 4.61 -9.11 14.27
C LEU A 391 3.89 -9.05 12.92
N LEU A 392 2.99 -8.09 12.70
CA LEU A 392 2.30 -7.93 11.42
C LEU A 392 3.26 -7.51 10.32
N ARG A 393 4.14 -6.52 10.59
CA ARG A 393 5.21 -6.11 9.68
C ARG A 393 6.06 -7.29 9.22
N ASP A 394 6.57 -8.07 10.19
CA ASP A 394 7.44 -9.20 9.88
C ASP A 394 6.68 -10.30 9.13
N TYR A 395 5.39 -10.51 9.44
CA TYR A 395 4.54 -11.43 8.69
C TYR A 395 4.35 -10.97 7.23
N MET A 396 4.08 -9.68 6.99
CA MET A 396 3.93 -9.14 5.64
C MET A 396 5.21 -9.26 4.82
N ILE A 397 6.37 -8.97 5.42
CA ILE A 397 7.67 -9.15 4.78
C ILE A 397 7.88 -10.63 4.43
N ASN A 398 7.70 -11.55 5.38
CA ASN A 398 7.97 -12.98 5.16
C ASN A 398 7.02 -13.65 4.15
N ASN A 399 5.87 -13.03 3.87
CA ASN A 399 4.85 -13.58 2.97
C ASN A 399 4.62 -12.68 1.74
N HIS A 400 5.46 -11.66 1.52
CA HIS A 400 5.39 -10.66 0.45
C HIS A 400 3.97 -10.12 0.24
N ILE A 401 3.38 -9.64 1.33
CA ILE A 401 2.05 -9.03 1.33
C ILE A 401 2.23 -7.53 1.08
N ASN A 402 1.50 -6.99 0.10
CA ASN A 402 1.45 -5.55 -0.16
C ASN A 402 0.83 -4.82 1.04
N HIS A 403 1.09 -3.53 1.23
CA HIS A 403 0.50 -2.81 2.35
C HIS A 403 0.48 -1.29 2.16
N THR A 404 -0.42 -0.65 2.88
CA THR A 404 -0.40 0.80 3.13
C THR A 404 -0.51 1.08 4.62
N PHE A 405 0.47 1.81 5.15
CA PHE A 405 0.48 2.19 6.57
C PHE A 405 -0.52 3.32 6.84
N TRP A 406 -1.38 3.13 7.84
CA TRP A 406 -2.27 4.16 8.35
C TRP A 406 -1.60 4.94 9.49
N CYS A 407 -1.20 6.19 9.28
CA CYS A 407 -1.26 7.01 8.06
C CYS A 407 -0.07 7.97 7.98
N LEU A 408 0.07 8.72 6.89
CA LEU A 408 1.02 9.84 6.82
C LEU A 408 0.62 10.97 7.80
N ASN A 409 -0.67 11.28 7.82
CA ASN A 409 -1.29 12.36 8.58
C ASN A 409 -1.04 12.29 10.09
N THR A 410 -0.84 13.43 10.76
CA THR A 410 -0.63 13.46 12.23
C THR A 410 -1.93 13.43 13.04
N ASN A 411 -3.11 13.58 12.41
CA ASN A 411 -4.39 13.82 13.06
C ASN A 411 -5.34 12.61 13.04
N SER A 412 -4.83 11.39 12.89
CA SER A 412 -5.58 10.20 13.33
C SER A 412 -5.46 10.06 14.85
N GLY A 413 -6.59 10.03 15.56
CA GLY A 413 -6.62 10.11 17.02
C GLY A 413 -6.10 8.87 17.74
N ASP A 414 -6.38 7.69 17.19
CA ASP A 414 -6.11 6.37 17.77
C ASP A 414 -4.80 5.73 17.27
N THR A 415 -4.21 6.27 16.19
CA THR A 415 -2.94 5.76 15.62
C THR A 415 -1.83 6.82 15.49
N GLY A 416 -2.18 8.11 15.46
CA GLY A 416 -1.25 9.17 15.05
C GLY A 416 -0.87 9.01 13.56
N GLY A 417 0.36 9.35 13.19
CA GLY A 417 0.86 9.09 11.83
C GLY A 417 2.36 8.94 11.76
N LEU A 418 2.88 8.87 10.53
CA LEU A 418 4.30 8.85 10.21
C LEU A 418 4.91 10.26 10.26
N TRP A 419 4.13 11.30 9.97
CA TRP A 419 4.52 12.68 10.22
C TRP A 419 4.29 13.07 11.69
N SER A 420 5.11 13.99 12.21
CA SER A 420 4.97 14.57 13.54
C SER A 420 4.58 16.04 13.49
N SER A 421 5.15 16.82 12.57
CA SER A 421 4.83 18.24 12.40
C SER A 421 5.41 18.81 11.09
N PHE A 422 5.06 20.06 10.78
CA PHE A 422 5.53 20.78 9.59
C PHE A 422 5.98 22.19 9.98
N SER A 423 7.02 22.69 9.31
CA SER A 423 7.44 24.08 9.40
C SER A 423 7.70 24.63 8.00
N TYR A 424 7.01 25.70 7.63
CA TYR A 424 7.24 26.39 6.37
C TYR A 424 8.14 27.61 6.57
N SER A 425 9.22 27.71 5.81
CA SER A 425 10.09 28.90 5.82
C SER A 425 9.97 29.68 4.51
N ILE A 426 9.69 30.98 4.65
CA ILE A 426 9.85 31.97 3.57
C ILE A 426 11.25 32.55 3.74
N ASN A 427 12.22 32.04 2.99
CA ASN A 427 13.51 32.72 2.87
C ASN A 427 13.39 33.87 1.86
N ASN A 428 14.27 34.87 2.04
CA ASN A 428 14.34 36.09 1.25
C ASN A 428 14.24 35.82 -0.26
N VAL A 429 13.64 36.75 -1.01
CA VAL A 429 13.28 36.72 -2.44
C VAL A 429 14.43 36.36 -3.43
N SER A 430 15.64 36.15 -2.94
CA SER A 430 16.84 35.76 -3.69
C SER A 430 17.25 34.29 -3.51
N ASP A 431 16.57 33.52 -2.65
CA ASP A 431 16.89 32.13 -2.35
C ASP A 431 15.83 31.19 -2.96
N THR A 432 16.27 30.19 -3.72
CA THR A 432 15.42 29.14 -4.28
C THR A 432 15.04 28.07 -3.26
N SER A 433 15.37 28.27 -1.97
CA SER A 433 15.14 27.34 -0.85
C SER A 433 13.85 27.58 -0.06
N ASN A 434 12.85 28.28 -0.60
CA ASN A 434 11.53 28.33 0.04
C ASN A 434 10.94 26.93 0.06
N GLY A 435 10.47 26.47 1.20
CA GLY A 435 9.97 25.10 1.31
C GLY A 435 9.51 24.71 2.70
N THR A 436 8.88 23.55 2.73
CA THR A 436 8.40 22.86 3.92
C THR A 436 9.52 21.99 4.46
N THR A 437 9.80 22.13 5.75
CA THR A 437 10.48 21.10 6.53
C THR A 437 9.43 20.17 7.11
N ILE A 438 9.50 18.89 6.76
CA ILE A 438 8.63 17.84 7.28
C ILE A 438 9.37 17.16 8.44
N PHE A 439 8.74 17.07 9.60
CA PHE A 439 9.24 16.28 10.70
C PHE A 439 8.48 14.95 10.76
N TRP A 440 9.22 13.85 10.93
CA TRP A 440 8.68 12.50 11.00
C TRP A 440 8.71 11.97 12.43
N GLU A 441 7.85 10.99 12.71
CA GLU A 441 7.94 10.14 13.90
C GLU A 441 9.02 9.08 13.66
N GLU A 442 10.30 9.43 13.82
CA GLU A 442 11.43 8.63 13.33
C GLU A 442 11.46 7.19 13.88
N ASP A 443 11.09 6.95 15.14
CA ASP A 443 11.04 5.60 15.70
C ASP A 443 9.92 4.75 15.06
N LYS A 444 8.78 5.38 14.74
CA LYS A 444 7.67 4.73 14.03
C LYS A 444 8.04 4.48 12.58
N TYR A 445 8.68 5.46 11.94
CA TYR A 445 9.18 5.33 10.57
C TYR A 445 10.23 4.21 10.49
N ALA A 446 11.18 4.11 11.43
CA ALA A 446 12.17 3.02 11.44
C ALA A 446 11.55 1.62 11.63
N LEU A 447 10.39 1.52 12.32
CA LEU A 447 9.60 0.29 12.35
C LEU A 447 9.03 -0.01 10.97
N PHE A 448 8.41 0.98 10.33
CA PHE A 448 7.74 0.89 9.03
C PHE A 448 8.71 0.66 7.86
N GLU A 449 9.85 1.35 7.84
CA GLU A 449 10.87 1.36 6.77
C GLU A 449 11.34 -0.06 6.42
N LYS A 450 11.41 -0.95 7.40
CA LYS A 450 11.79 -2.37 7.18
C LYS A 450 10.83 -3.12 6.25
N SER A 451 9.59 -2.65 6.12
CA SER A 451 8.58 -3.21 5.22
C SER A 451 8.50 -2.51 3.86
N LEU A 452 9.39 -1.54 3.59
CA LEU A 452 9.48 -0.91 2.27
C LEU A 452 10.32 -1.77 1.32
N TRP A 453 10.00 -1.70 0.02
CA TRP A 453 10.72 -2.46 -1.00
C TRP A 453 12.12 -1.88 -1.25
N GLN A 454 13.15 -2.68 -0.98
CA GLN A 454 14.54 -2.26 -0.96
C GLN A 454 15.49 -3.32 -1.54
N THR A 455 16.56 -2.86 -2.15
CA THR A 455 17.74 -3.68 -2.46
C THR A 455 18.42 -4.18 -1.18
N LEU A 456 18.95 -5.41 -1.20
CA LEU A 456 19.50 -6.04 0.03
C LEU A 456 20.88 -5.48 0.44
N GLU A 457 21.67 -4.99 -0.51
CA GLU A 457 23.06 -4.56 -0.24
C GLU A 457 23.16 -3.04 -0.06
N THR A 458 22.62 -2.26 -1.01
CA THR A 458 22.70 -0.79 -0.94
C THR A 458 21.58 -0.14 -0.14
N GLY A 459 20.48 -0.86 0.13
CA GLY A 459 19.30 -0.31 0.82
C GLY A 459 18.56 0.75 0.01
N LYS A 460 18.81 0.82 -1.31
CA LYS A 460 18.04 1.70 -2.21
C LYS A 460 16.60 1.24 -2.29
N TYR A 461 15.68 2.20 -2.20
CA TYR A 461 14.26 1.96 -2.36
C TYR A 461 13.90 1.66 -3.82
N ILE A 462 12.89 0.83 -4.03
CA ILE A 462 12.47 0.40 -5.36
C ILE A 462 11.07 0.96 -5.66
N GLY A 463 10.99 1.79 -6.70
CA GLY A 463 9.75 2.36 -7.22
C GLY A 463 8.97 1.38 -8.09
N LEU A 464 7.71 1.73 -8.35
CA LEU A 464 6.82 0.99 -9.24
C LEU A 464 6.83 1.53 -10.68
N ASP A 465 7.24 2.80 -10.85
CA ASP A 465 7.35 3.43 -12.18
C ASP A 465 8.55 2.86 -12.95
N HIS A 466 8.33 2.47 -14.20
CA HIS A 466 9.33 1.88 -15.09
C HIS A 466 10.46 2.84 -15.42
N GLN A 467 10.23 4.15 -15.44
CA GLN A 467 11.20 5.12 -15.95
C GLN A 467 11.66 6.12 -14.91
N ILE A 468 10.78 6.54 -14.02
CA ILE A 468 11.04 7.59 -13.04
C ILE A 468 11.50 6.94 -11.73
N PRO A 469 12.73 7.22 -11.27
CA PRO A 469 13.19 6.72 -9.98
C PRO A 469 12.33 7.25 -8.84
N LEU A 470 12.17 6.43 -7.79
CA LEU A 470 11.46 6.85 -6.60
C LEU A 470 12.27 7.93 -5.85
N GLY A 471 11.73 9.14 -5.80
CA GLY A 471 12.39 10.30 -5.21
C GLY A 471 13.46 10.93 -6.13
N ILE A 472 14.20 11.91 -5.62
CA ILE A 472 15.19 12.67 -6.43
C ILE A 472 16.59 12.71 -5.82
N ASN A 473 16.74 12.26 -4.57
CA ASN A 473 18.01 12.34 -3.85
C ASN A 473 18.92 11.11 -4.05
N GLY A 474 18.64 10.30 -5.08
CA GLY A 474 19.37 9.07 -5.38
C GLY A 474 19.14 7.95 -4.36
N THR A 475 18.13 8.10 -3.50
CA THR A 475 17.72 7.11 -2.49
C THR A 475 16.90 5.97 -3.10
N GLY A 476 16.16 6.23 -4.18
CA GLY A 476 15.38 5.21 -4.89
C GLY A 476 15.86 4.90 -6.30
N LEU A 477 15.24 3.87 -6.86
CA LEU A 477 15.41 3.34 -8.22
C LEU A 477 14.05 3.32 -8.94
N SER A 478 14.07 3.43 -10.26
CA SER A 478 12.91 3.03 -11.07
C SER A 478 12.84 1.51 -11.14
N LEU A 479 11.68 0.97 -11.56
CA LEU A 479 11.50 -0.47 -11.70
C LEU A 479 12.48 -1.05 -12.74
N ASN A 480 12.68 -0.36 -13.87
CA ASN A 480 13.65 -0.83 -14.88
C ASN A 480 15.09 -0.74 -14.39
N GLU A 481 15.47 0.29 -13.63
CA GLU A 481 16.82 0.38 -13.05
C GLU A 481 17.08 -0.80 -12.11
N PHE A 482 16.12 -1.13 -11.24
CA PHE A 482 16.25 -2.28 -10.34
C PHE A 482 16.46 -3.59 -11.12
N TYR A 483 15.57 -3.92 -12.06
CA TYR A 483 15.65 -5.19 -12.79
C TYR A 483 16.83 -5.27 -13.77
N ALA A 484 17.30 -4.14 -14.31
CA ALA A 484 18.44 -4.13 -15.22
C ALA A 484 19.79 -4.25 -14.47
N ASP A 485 19.95 -3.54 -13.36
CA ASP A 485 21.28 -3.33 -12.77
C ASP A 485 21.45 -3.94 -11.36
N TYR A 486 20.36 -4.20 -10.62
CA TYR A 486 20.40 -4.55 -9.20
C TYR A 486 19.81 -5.94 -8.88
N ALA A 487 18.76 -6.38 -9.59
CA ALA A 487 18.06 -7.63 -9.26
C ALA A 487 18.99 -8.86 -9.31
N ALA A 488 19.92 -8.92 -10.27
CA ALA A 488 20.85 -10.05 -10.40
C ALA A 488 22.07 -10.01 -9.46
N THR A 489 22.38 -8.83 -8.90
CA THR A 489 23.61 -8.57 -8.14
C THR A 489 23.34 -8.39 -6.64
N GLU A 490 22.31 -7.62 -6.30
CA GLU A 490 21.90 -7.34 -4.93
C GLU A 490 20.59 -8.07 -4.56
N GLY A 491 19.70 -8.28 -5.53
CA GLY A 491 18.33 -8.71 -5.26
C GLY A 491 17.55 -7.69 -4.43
N SER A 492 16.41 -8.10 -3.88
CA SER A 492 15.61 -7.27 -2.98
C SER A 492 15.01 -8.08 -1.84
N ASN A 493 14.45 -7.39 -0.85
CA ASN A 493 13.64 -8.00 0.21
C ASN A 493 12.27 -8.55 -0.27
N LEU A 494 12.05 -8.60 -1.59
CA LEU A 494 10.98 -9.32 -2.27
C LEU A 494 11.60 -10.45 -3.12
N ASP A 495 11.60 -11.69 -2.61
CA ASP A 495 12.06 -12.90 -3.31
C ASP A 495 13.42 -12.78 -4.07
N GLY A 496 14.29 -11.85 -3.66
CA GLY A 496 15.55 -11.58 -4.36
C GLY A 496 15.40 -10.93 -5.74
N GLY A 497 14.21 -10.44 -6.13
CA GLY A 497 13.96 -9.83 -7.46
C GLY A 497 13.61 -10.84 -8.56
N THR A 498 12.68 -11.74 -8.29
CA THR A 498 12.17 -12.78 -9.20
C THR A 498 11.43 -12.23 -10.42
N VAL A 499 11.48 -12.98 -11.54
CA VAL A 499 10.77 -12.65 -12.79
C VAL A 499 9.94 -13.86 -13.22
N LEU A 500 8.67 -13.64 -13.56
CA LEU A 500 7.78 -14.62 -14.16
C LEU A 500 8.15 -14.84 -15.63
N SER A 501 8.55 -16.05 -16.00
CA SER A 501 8.80 -16.36 -17.42
C SER A 501 7.51 -16.37 -18.24
N GLN A 502 7.64 -16.14 -19.56
CA GLN A 502 6.54 -16.27 -20.52
C GLN A 502 5.89 -17.68 -20.55
N SER A 503 6.50 -18.68 -19.91
CA SER A 503 5.97 -20.03 -19.76
C SER A 503 5.16 -20.25 -18.47
N GLY A 504 5.02 -19.21 -17.63
CA GLY A 504 4.33 -19.27 -16.34
C GLY A 504 5.16 -19.87 -15.20
N SER A 505 6.46 -20.10 -15.40
CA SER A 505 7.38 -20.54 -14.35
C SER A 505 8.14 -19.35 -13.76
N ILE A 506 8.25 -19.27 -12.43
CA ILE A 506 9.04 -18.26 -11.71
C ILE A 506 10.53 -18.53 -11.97
N VAL A 507 11.26 -17.51 -12.41
CA VAL A 507 12.70 -17.55 -12.68
C VAL A 507 13.39 -16.56 -11.75
N THR A 508 14.22 -17.07 -10.84
CA THR A 508 15.13 -16.23 -10.05
C THR A 508 16.29 -15.77 -10.95
N PRO A 509 16.77 -14.51 -10.85
CA PRO A 509 17.98 -14.10 -11.53
C PRO A 509 19.12 -15.05 -11.18
N SER A 510 19.59 -15.80 -12.18
CA SER A 510 20.75 -16.66 -12.01
C SER A 510 21.95 -15.75 -11.74
N GLN A 511 22.58 -15.87 -10.56
CA GLN A 511 23.91 -15.30 -10.32
C GLN A 511 24.79 -15.66 -11.52
N THR A 512 25.18 -14.67 -12.31
CA THR A 512 26.21 -14.86 -13.32
C THR A 512 27.52 -14.87 -12.54
N THR A 513 27.88 -16.05 -12.02
CA THR A 513 29.17 -16.26 -11.39
C THR A 513 30.23 -16.14 -12.48
N THR A 514 30.77 -14.93 -12.65
CA THR A 514 32.02 -14.75 -13.40
C THR A 514 33.07 -15.60 -12.70
N THR A 515 33.45 -16.72 -13.34
CA THR A 515 34.53 -17.59 -12.90
C THR A 515 35.82 -16.78 -12.84
N GLU A 516 36.12 -16.25 -11.66
CA GLU A 516 37.47 -15.90 -11.26
C GLU A 516 37.84 -16.83 -10.10
N SER A 517 38.81 -17.70 -10.39
CA SER A 517 39.25 -18.76 -9.51
C SER A 517 40.00 -18.19 -8.30
N THR A 518 39.39 -18.29 -7.12
CA THR A 518 40.12 -18.31 -5.85
C THR A 518 39.52 -19.40 -4.95
N PRO A 519 40.32 -20.35 -4.45
CA PRO A 519 39.82 -21.47 -3.68
C PRO A 519 39.64 -21.14 -2.19
N LEU A 520 38.64 -21.80 -1.59
CA LEU A 520 38.37 -22.08 -0.16
C LEU A 520 37.59 -21.02 0.63
N ASP A 521 36.28 -21.24 0.77
CA ASP A 521 35.58 -21.11 2.05
C ASP A 521 34.69 -22.37 2.26
N LEU A 522 34.73 -22.94 3.47
CA LEU A 522 33.82 -24.00 3.92
C LEU A 522 32.56 -23.34 4.48
N ASN A 523 31.38 -23.75 4.02
CA ASN A 523 30.10 -23.25 4.53
C ASN A 523 29.59 -24.22 5.61
N TYR A 524 30.06 -24.05 6.85
CA TYR A 524 29.75 -24.98 7.94
C TYR A 524 28.25 -25.03 8.21
N GLY A 525 27.67 -26.24 8.20
CA GLY A 525 26.25 -26.49 8.41
C GLY A 525 25.41 -26.65 7.14
N ASP A 526 25.93 -26.29 5.97
CA ASP A 526 25.25 -26.37 4.66
C ASP A 526 25.58 -27.69 3.95
N ILE A 527 24.89 -28.76 4.34
CA ILE A 527 25.13 -30.13 3.84
C ILE A 527 24.53 -30.33 2.43
N ASN A 528 23.53 -29.53 2.06
CA ASN A 528 22.88 -29.62 0.75
C ASN A 528 23.49 -28.70 -0.31
N GLU A 529 24.45 -27.86 0.08
CA GLU A 529 25.20 -26.91 -0.76
C GLU A 529 24.30 -25.88 -1.46
N ASP A 530 23.19 -25.50 -0.81
CA ASP A 530 22.28 -24.46 -1.30
C ASP A 530 22.72 -23.03 -0.94
N GLY A 531 23.83 -22.92 -0.20
CA GLY A 531 24.42 -21.66 0.23
C GLY A 531 23.83 -21.12 1.54
N LYS A 532 22.85 -21.80 2.13
CA LYS A 532 22.21 -21.40 3.39
C LYS A 532 22.35 -22.52 4.42
N VAL A 533 22.41 -22.15 5.70
CA VAL A 533 22.25 -23.10 6.80
C VAL A 533 20.81 -22.99 7.29
N SER A 534 20.02 -24.05 7.06
CA SER A 534 18.56 -24.05 7.23
C SER A 534 18.05 -25.37 7.83
N ILE A 535 16.73 -25.46 8.05
CA ILE A 535 16.12 -26.73 8.49
C ILE A 535 16.22 -27.84 7.43
N ASN A 536 16.37 -27.47 6.14
CA ASN A 536 16.54 -28.45 5.07
C ASN A 536 17.87 -29.20 5.21
N ASP A 537 18.91 -28.53 5.69
CA ASP A 537 20.18 -29.17 6.03
C ASP A 537 19.97 -30.23 7.08
N VAL A 538 19.30 -29.90 8.20
CA VAL A 538 19.00 -30.83 9.29
C VAL A 538 18.23 -32.06 8.78
N ILE A 539 17.33 -31.89 7.82
CA ILE A 539 16.62 -33.00 7.17
C ILE A 539 17.60 -33.87 6.39
N VAL A 540 18.53 -33.28 5.63
CA VAL A 540 19.55 -34.01 4.88
C VAL A 540 20.54 -34.73 5.81
N TYR A 541 20.98 -34.11 6.91
CA TYR A 541 21.76 -34.77 7.97
C TYR A 541 21.07 -36.03 8.47
N ASN A 542 19.82 -35.89 8.94
CA ASN A 542 19.08 -37.01 9.53
C ASN A 542 18.83 -38.14 8.53
N ARG A 543 18.59 -37.81 7.25
CA ARG A 543 18.43 -38.80 6.18
C ARG A 543 19.75 -39.49 5.84
N TYR A 544 20.85 -38.74 5.81
CA TYR A 544 22.19 -39.28 5.59
C TYR A 544 22.61 -40.23 6.72
N ILE A 545 22.43 -39.82 7.98
CA ILE A 545 22.71 -40.63 9.18
C ILE A 545 21.84 -41.90 9.22
N ALA A 546 20.61 -41.82 8.72
CA ALA A 546 19.70 -42.96 8.61
C ALA A 546 19.99 -43.89 7.41
N GLU A 547 21.08 -43.65 6.67
CA GLU A 547 21.48 -44.40 5.47
C GLU A 547 20.37 -44.43 4.38
N ASP A 548 19.58 -43.36 4.26
CA ASP A 548 18.54 -43.24 3.22
C ASP A 548 19.19 -43.17 1.83
N THR A 549 19.13 -44.26 1.07
CA THR A 549 19.71 -44.36 -0.28
C THR A 549 19.15 -43.37 -1.32
N THR A 550 18.08 -42.62 -0.99
CA THR A 550 17.49 -41.61 -1.87
C THR A 550 18.03 -40.19 -1.63
N VAL A 551 18.76 -39.95 -0.54
CA VAL A 551 19.48 -38.67 -0.34
C VAL A 551 20.88 -38.76 -0.94
N THR A 552 21.26 -37.75 -1.72
CA THR A 552 22.61 -37.64 -2.28
C THR A 552 23.33 -36.50 -1.58
N VAL A 553 24.44 -36.79 -0.89
CA VAL A 553 25.31 -35.80 -0.27
C VAL A 553 26.67 -35.90 -0.95
N THR A 554 27.23 -34.75 -1.38
CA THR A 554 28.53 -34.74 -2.05
C THR A 554 29.67 -34.80 -1.02
N ALA A 555 30.92 -34.97 -1.49
CA ALA A 555 32.08 -34.88 -0.61
C ALA A 555 32.20 -33.50 0.08
N LYS A 556 31.81 -32.42 -0.60
CA LYS A 556 31.83 -31.06 -0.06
C LYS A 556 30.68 -30.84 0.91
N GLY A 557 29.50 -31.39 0.63
CA GLY A 557 28.39 -31.43 1.59
C GLY A 557 28.79 -32.15 2.88
N LEU A 558 29.56 -33.25 2.81
CA LEU A 558 30.09 -33.92 4.00
C LEU A 558 31.16 -33.10 4.76
N GLU A 559 31.98 -32.34 4.04
CA GLU A 559 32.93 -31.41 4.66
C GLU A 559 32.22 -30.24 5.36
N ASN A 560 31.17 -29.67 4.75
CA ASN A 560 30.32 -28.65 5.35
C ASN A 560 29.52 -29.21 6.53
N ALA A 561 29.17 -30.49 6.47
CA ALA A 561 28.38 -31.17 7.50
C ALA A 561 29.16 -31.43 8.80
N GLU A 562 30.48 -31.47 8.73
CA GLU A 562 31.33 -31.70 9.89
C GLU A 562 31.51 -30.40 10.67
N VAL A 563 30.64 -30.18 11.66
CA VAL A 563 30.62 -28.95 12.47
C VAL A 563 31.12 -29.19 13.90
N THR A 564 31.27 -30.44 14.33
CA THR A 564 31.75 -30.79 15.68
C THR A 564 33.25 -31.00 15.77
N GLY A 565 33.93 -31.28 14.65
CA GLY A 565 35.38 -31.49 14.60
C GLY A 565 35.83 -32.88 15.04
N ASP A 566 34.90 -33.84 15.14
CA ASP A 566 35.18 -35.22 15.53
C ASP A 566 35.48 -36.13 14.33
N THR A 567 35.43 -35.57 13.11
CA THR A 567 35.72 -36.20 11.81
C THR A 567 34.68 -37.22 11.35
N VAL A 568 33.50 -37.25 11.98
CA VAL A 568 32.39 -38.15 11.67
C VAL A 568 31.06 -37.39 11.68
N VAL A 569 30.49 -37.14 10.50
CA VAL A 569 29.13 -36.59 10.36
C VAL A 569 28.10 -37.48 11.06
N ASN A 570 27.55 -37.02 12.18
CA ASN A 570 26.63 -37.77 13.03
C ASN A 570 25.54 -36.87 13.64
N SER A 571 24.76 -37.40 14.60
CA SER A 571 23.64 -36.67 15.20
C SER A 571 24.08 -35.41 15.95
N ASP A 572 25.31 -35.35 16.44
CA ASP A 572 25.84 -34.22 17.20
C ASP A 572 26.06 -33.00 16.28
N ASP A 573 26.42 -33.21 15.01
CA ASP A 573 26.50 -32.17 13.99
C ASP A 573 25.12 -31.57 13.69
N ALA A 574 24.12 -32.42 13.47
CA ALA A 574 22.74 -32.01 13.25
C ALA A 574 22.19 -31.19 14.43
N VAL A 575 22.53 -31.57 15.66
CA VAL A 575 22.15 -30.83 16.88
C VAL A 575 22.88 -29.48 16.96
N LYS A 576 24.15 -29.39 16.57
CA LYS A 576 24.89 -28.12 16.57
C LYS A 576 24.32 -27.15 15.53
N VAL A 577 23.95 -27.63 14.34
CA VAL A 577 23.20 -26.84 13.34
C VAL A 577 21.84 -26.39 13.88
N LEU A 578 21.07 -27.27 14.54
CA LEU A 578 19.80 -26.87 15.17
C LEU A 578 19.97 -25.79 16.24
N ARG A 579 21.07 -25.81 17.00
CA ARG A 579 21.38 -24.76 17.99
C ARG A 579 21.69 -23.43 17.32
N TYR A 580 22.36 -23.45 16.16
CA TYR A 580 22.57 -22.25 15.36
C TYR A 580 21.23 -21.71 14.82
N LEU A 581 20.39 -22.57 14.24
CA LEU A 581 19.06 -22.18 13.74
C LEU A 581 18.12 -21.65 14.83
N ALA A 582 18.30 -22.12 16.07
CA ALA A 582 17.60 -21.63 17.25
C ALA A 582 18.25 -20.40 17.91
N SER A 583 19.28 -19.81 17.28
CA SER A 583 20.06 -18.67 17.78
C SER A 583 20.70 -18.88 19.15
N PHE A 584 21.00 -20.13 19.53
CA PHE A 584 21.73 -20.45 20.76
C PHE A 584 23.25 -20.34 20.61
N ILE A 585 23.75 -20.30 19.38
CA ILE A 585 25.17 -20.10 19.03
C ILE A 585 25.25 -19.21 17.78
N THR A 586 26.37 -18.50 17.59
CA THR A 586 26.63 -17.72 16.37
C THR A 586 27.13 -18.61 15.23
N TYR A 587 27.22 -18.06 14.01
CA TYR A 587 27.79 -18.78 12.87
C TYR A 587 29.28 -19.11 13.07
N GLU A 588 30.04 -18.22 13.70
CA GLU A 588 31.45 -18.45 14.05
C GLU A 588 31.63 -19.60 15.04
N GLU A 589 30.64 -19.84 15.90
CA GLU A 589 30.60 -20.95 16.86
C GLU A 589 30.11 -22.27 16.22
N LEU A 590 29.54 -22.20 15.00
CA LEU A 590 29.11 -23.38 14.25
C LEU A 590 30.31 -24.14 13.69
N ALA A 591 31.37 -23.45 13.27
CA ALA A 591 32.61 -24.08 12.83
C ALA A 591 33.25 -24.99 13.92
N PRO A 592 33.97 -26.06 13.53
CA PRO A 592 34.70 -26.97 14.43
C PRO A 592 35.74 -26.33 15.35
#